data_AF-A0A367KD39-F1
#
_entry.id   AF-A0A367KD39-F1
#
_cell.length_a   1.000
_cell.length_b   1.000
_cell.length_c   1.000
_cell.angle_alpha   90.00
_cell.angle_beta   90.00
_cell.angle_gamma   90.00
#
_symmetry.space_group_name_H-M   'P 1'
#
loop_
_entity.id
_entity.type
_entity.pdbx_description
1 polymer ?
#
loop_
_entity_poly.entity_id
_entity_poly.type
_entity_poly.pdbx_seq_one_letter_code
_entity_poly.pdbx_strand_id
1 'polypeptide(L)'
;YGLECLFRFYSYGLEKSYRKDLFQDFEELTLADYDRGHLYGLEKFWAYEYYRKDKQKRKVKFTERMTELMSKYKTLEDFRNADEPNQEVPEDTYKVPRHGKTKVNASN
;
A
#
# COMPACT_ATOMS: atom_id res chain seq x y z
N TYR A 1 3.98 8.01 13.16
CA TYR A 1 5.42 7.70 13.17
C TYR A 1 5.75 6.26 12.77
N GLY A 2 5.24 5.20 13.43
CA GLY A 2 5.58 3.81 13.05
C GLY A 2 5.09 3.38 11.65
N LEU A 3 3.88 3.80 11.27
CA LEU A 3 3.25 3.46 9.99
C LEU A 3 4.00 4.06 8.79
N GLU A 4 4.49 5.30 8.90
CA GLU A 4 5.27 5.97 7.85
C GLU A 4 6.59 5.23 7.55
N CYS A 5 7.26 4.74 8.60
CA CYS A 5 8.45 3.91 8.45
C CYS A 5 8.13 2.60 7.72
N LEU A 6 6.98 1.99 8.03
CA LEU A 6 6.52 0.77 7.37
C LEU A 6 6.23 1.00 5.88
N PHE A 7 5.59 2.11 5.50
CA PHE A 7 5.39 2.46 4.11
C PHE A 7 6.69 2.71 3.34
N ARG A 8 7.68 3.36 3.97
CA ARG A 8 9.04 3.46 3.40
C ARG A 8 9.67 2.09 3.19
N PHE A 9 9.54 1.20 4.17
CA PHE A 9 10.05 -0.17 4.07
C PHE A 9 9.42 -0.90 2.88
N TYR A 10 8.10 -0.84 2.71
CA TYR A 10 7.43 -1.46 1.56
C TYR A 10 7.89 -0.85 0.24
N SER A 11 7.90 0.48 0.10
CA SER A 11 8.30 1.14 -1.14
C SER A 11 9.71 0.74 -1.59
N TYR A 12 10.72 0.88 -0.72
CA TYR A 12 12.11 0.55 -1.07
C TYR A 12 12.38 -0.97 -1.10
N GLY A 13 11.74 -1.72 -0.21
CA GLY A 13 11.89 -3.17 -0.12
C GLY A 13 11.36 -3.86 -1.37
N LEU A 14 10.18 -3.49 -1.83
CA LEU A 14 9.55 -4.05 -3.02
C LEU A 14 10.21 -3.59 -4.32
N GLU A 15 10.82 -2.40 -4.33
CA GLU A 15 11.64 -1.93 -5.47
C GLU A 15 12.85 -2.85 -5.67
N LYS A 16 13.55 -3.21 -4.57
CA LYS A 16 14.73 -4.08 -4.63
C LYS A 16 14.39 -5.55 -4.81
N SER A 17 13.40 -6.05 -4.08
CA SER A 17 12.98 -7.46 -4.11
C SER A 17 11.47 -7.56 -3.96
N TYR A 18 10.81 -7.76 -5.09
CA TYR A 18 9.36 -7.90 -5.10
C TYR A 18 8.93 -9.22 -4.46
N ARG A 19 8.04 -9.11 -3.48
CA ARG A 19 7.32 -10.22 -2.88
C ARG A 19 5.83 -9.92 -2.99
N LYS A 20 5.07 -10.86 -3.54
CA LYS A 20 3.64 -10.68 -3.77
C LYS A 20 2.90 -10.45 -2.46
N ASP A 21 3.27 -11.17 -1.40
CA ASP A 21 2.61 -11.07 -0.10
C ASP A 21 2.80 -9.67 0.52
N LEU A 22 4.04 -9.17 0.54
CA LEU A 22 4.34 -7.81 1.01
C LEU A 22 3.69 -6.73 0.13
N PHE A 23 3.54 -6.99 -1.17
CA PHE A 23 2.86 -6.08 -2.08
C PHE A 23 1.37 -5.99 -1.75
N GLN A 24 0.73 -7.13 -1.45
CA GLN A 24 -0.67 -7.17 -1.05
C GLN A 24 -0.90 -6.44 0.29
N ASP A 25 -0.03 -6.68 1.27
CA ASP A 25 -0.06 -5.94 2.55
C ASP A 25 0.11 -4.44 2.34
N PHE A 26 1.02 -4.03 1.46
CA PHE A 26 1.24 -2.63 1.16
C PHE A 26 0.01 -1.98 0.51
N GLU A 27 -0.70 -2.70 -0.37
CA GLU A 27 -1.94 -2.23 -0.97
C GLU A 27 -3.05 -2.07 0.08
N GLU A 28 -3.27 -3.09 0.92
CA GLU A 28 -4.31 -3.08 1.97
C GLU A 28 -4.05 -1.97 3.01
N LEU A 29 -2.80 -1.82 3.46
CA LEU A 29 -2.44 -0.77 4.41
C LEU A 29 -2.59 0.63 3.82
N THR A 30 -2.26 0.80 2.54
CA THR A 30 -2.44 2.07 1.83
C THR A 30 -3.93 2.44 1.73
N LEU A 31 -4.78 1.47 1.39
CA LEU A 31 -6.23 1.69 1.34
C LEU A 31 -6.80 2.05 2.72
N ALA A 32 -6.33 1.36 3.76
CA ALA A 32 -6.75 1.66 5.14
C ALA A 32 -6.28 3.05 5.62
N ASP A 33 -5.09 3.50 5.21
CA ASP A 33 -4.57 4.85 5.47
C ASP A 33 -5.41 5.90 4.75
N TYR A 34 -5.75 5.65 3.47
CA TYR A 34 -6.62 6.52 2.67
C TYR A 34 -8.03 6.65 3.27
N ASP A 35 -8.63 5.53 3.68
CA ASP A 35 -9.93 5.51 4.37
C ASP A 35 -9.94 6.33 5.67
N ARG A 36 -8.76 6.60 6.23
CA ARG A 36 -8.58 7.39 7.45
C ARG A 36 -8.35 8.88 7.25
N GLY A 37 -8.41 9.35 6.00
CA GLY A 37 -8.06 10.73 5.70
C GLY A 37 -6.58 10.92 5.37
N HIS A 38 -5.75 9.88 5.46
CA HIS A 38 -4.30 10.04 5.29
C HIS A 38 -3.85 9.68 3.87
N LEU A 39 -3.04 10.57 3.26
CA LEU A 39 -2.54 10.40 1.89
C LEU A 39 -1.12 9.83 1.84
N TYR A 40 -0.46 9.65 2.98
CA TYR A 40 0.96 9.29 3.02
C TYR A 40 1.23 7.89 2.45
N GLY A 41 0.42 6.90 2.83
CA GLY A 41 0.51 5.55 2.27
C GLY A 41 0.35 5.56 0.76
N LEU A 42 -0.63 6.32 0.26
CA LEU A 42 -0.95 6.43 -1.17
C LEU A 42 0.19 7.10 -1.94
N GLU A 43 0.80 8.15 -1.38
CA GLU A 43 1.99 8.79 -1.96
C GLU A 43 3.16 7.80 -2.08
N LYS A 44 3.41 6.98 -1.05
CA LYS A 44 4.48 5.96 -1.11
C LYS A 44 4.16 4.85 -2.10
N PHE A 45 2.90 4.45 -2.22
CA PHE A 45 2.49 3.46 -3.20
C PHE A 45 2.65 3.98 -4.63
N TRP A 46 2.25 5.23 -4.88
CA TRP A 46 2.50 5.92 -6.14
C TRP A 46 4.00 6.01 -6.45
N ALA A 47 4.84 6.36 -5.46
CA ALA A 47 6.28 6.44 -5.64
C ALA A 47 6.88 5.07 -6.03
N TYR A 48 6.48 3.98 -5.36
CA TYR A 48 6.87 2.63 -5.76
C TYR A 48 6.48 2.34 -7.21
N GLU A 49 5.24 2.65 -7.58
CA GLU A 49 4.75 2.41 -8.94
C GLU A 49 5.47 3.27 -9.97
N TYR A 50 5.84 4.50 -9.61
CA TYR A 50 6.51 5.46 -10.47
C TYR A 50 7.99 5.10 -10.69
N TYR A 51 8.72 4.73 -9.64
CA TYR A 51 10.16 4.50 -9.69
C TYR A 51 10.58 3.04 -9.97
N ARG A 52 9.68 2.06 -9.83
CA ARG A 52 10.04 0.65 -10.11
C ARG A 52 10.60 0.51 -11.53
N LYS A 53 11.73 -0.19 -11.65
CA LYS A 53 12.42 -0.42 -12.94
C LYS A 53 11.82 -1.59 -13.73
N ASP A 54 11.09 -2.47 -13.06
CA ASP A 54 10.52 -3.70 -13.62
C ASP A 54 9.15 -3.54 -14.28
N LYS A 55 8.64 -2.31 -14.52
CA LYS A 55 7.29 -2.09 -15.10
C LYS A 55 7.05 -2.89 -16.39
N GLN A 56 8.06 -2.95 -17.25
CA GLN A 56 7.98 -3.63 -18.54
C GLN A 56 8.08 -5.16 -18.41
N LYS A 57 8.75 -5.65 -17.37
CA LYS A 57 8.97 -7.09 -17.13
C LYS A 57 7.87 -7.72 -16.28
N ARG A 58 7.31 -6.98 -15.32
CA ARG A 58 6.30 -7.47 -14.39
C ARG A 58 5.05 -6.59 -14.44
N LYS A 59 3.99 -7.13 -15.05
CA LYS A 59 2.63 -6.56 -14.93
C LYS A 59 2.07 -6.89 -13.55
N VAL A 60 2.21 -5.97 -12.61
CA VAL A 60 1.51 -6.05 -11.32
C VAL A 60 0.06 -5.62 -11.53
N LYS A 61 -0.87 -6.43 -11.03
CA LYS A 61 -2.30 -6.09 -11.02
C LYS A 61 -2.64 -5.52 -9.64
N PHE A 62 -3.33 -4.40 -9.65
CA PHE A 62 -3.87 -3.77 -8.45
C PHE A 62 -5.31 -4.21 -8.24
N THR A 63 -5.82 -4.03 -7.03
CA THR A 63 -7.28 -4.07 -6.82
C THR A 63 -7.95 -2.94 -7.61
N GLU A 64 -9.23 -3.13 -7.94
CA GLU A 64 -10.03 -2.14 -8.67
C GLU A 64 -9.98 -0.79 -7.96
N ARG A 65 -10.23 -0.79 -6.66
CA ARG A 65 -10.16 0.37 -5.78
C ARG A 65 -8.82 1.10 -5.83
N MET A 66 -7.71 0.37 -5.75
CA MET A 66 -6.37 0.98 -5.82
C MET A 66 -6.11 1.58 -7.21
N THR A 67 -6.59 0.93 -8.27
CA THR A 67 -6.48 1.44 -9.65
C THR A 67 -7.24 2.75 -9.84
N GLU A 68 -8.44 2.85 -9.25
CA GLU A 68 -9.25 4.07 -9.27
C GLU A 68 -8.54 5.22 -8.54
N LEU A 69 -8.00 4.96 -7.34
CA LEU A 69 -7.25 5.96 -6.58
C LEU A 69 -5.99 6.41 -7.33
N MET A 70 -5.21 5.48 -7.89
CA MET A 70 -4.05 5.80 -8.72
C MET A 70 -4.41 6.55 -10.01
N SER A 71 -5.65 6.45 -10.48
CA SER A 71 -6.14 7.25 -11.61
C SER A 71 -6.52 8.67 -11.19
N LYS A 72 -6.93 8.86 -9.94
CA LYS A 72 -7.26 10.18 -9.36
C LYS A 72 -5.99 10.97 -8.98
N TYR A 73 -4.97 10.32 -8.42
CA TYR A 73 -3.73 10.97 -7.99
C TYR A 73 -2.56 10.61 -8.93
N LYS A 74 -2.22 11.50 -9.86
CA LYS A 74 -1.20 11.22 -10.90
C LYS A 74 0.12 11.94 -10.66
N THR A 75 0.13 13.00 -9.86
CA THR A 75 1.31 13.83 -9.62
C THR A 75 1.54 14.07 -8.13
N LEU A 76 2.78 14.40 -7.76
CA LEU A 76 3.12 14.84 -6.39
C LEU A 76 2.30 16.07 -5.95
N GLU A 77 1.88 16.91 -6.89
CA GLU A 77 1.04 18.09 -6.62
C GLU A 77 -0.39 17.68 -6.24
N ASP A 78 -0.94 16.61 -6.83
CA ASP A 78 -2.26 16.08 -6.44
C ASP A 78 -2.28 15.65 -4.96
N PHE A 79 -1.18 15.10 -4.44
CA PHE A 79 -1.09 14.71 -3.03
C PHE A 79 -0.93 15.91 -2.09
N ARG A 80 -0.32 17.01 -2.57
CA ARG A 80 -0.12 18.24 -1.76
C ARG A 80 -1.35 19.13 -1.72
N ASN A 81 -2.13 19.14 -2.80
CA ASN A 81 -3.33 19.99 -2.94
C ASN A 81 -4.62 19.27 -2.52
N ALA A 82 -4.57 17.96 -2.29
CA ALA A 82 -5.75 17.24 -1.84
C ALA A 82 -5.98 17.46 -0.35
N ASP A 83 -7.17 17.97 -0.01
CA ASP A 83 -7.72 17.89 1.33
C ASP A 83 -7.79 16.41 1.77
N GLU A 84 -7.53 16.17 3.05
CA GLU A 84 -7.69 14.85 3.68
C GLU A 84 -9.10 14.32 3.36
N PRO A 85 -9.26 13.11 2.77
CA PRO A 85 -10.56 12.60 2.44
C PRO A 85 -11.41 12.51 3.72
N ASN A 86 -12.53 13.26 3.72
CA ASN A 86 -13.46 13.34 4.85
C ASN A 86 -14.33 12.07 4.91
N GLN A 87 -13.70 10.91 5.12
CA GLN A 87 -14.37 9.62 5.27
C GLN A 87 -14.57 9.30 6.75
N GLU A 88 -15.79 8.85 7.09
CA GLU A 88 -16.15 8.39 8.42
C GLU A 88 -15.30 7.15 8.78
N VAL A 89 -14.35 7.33 9.69
CA VAL A 89 -13.36 6.32 10.08
C VAL A 89 -13.93 5.26 11.02
N PRO A 90 -13.94 3.97 10.65
CA PRO A 90 -14.11 2.90 11.63
C PRO A 90 -12.80 2.77 12.44
N GLU A 91 -12.91 2.98 13.75
CA GLU A 91 -11.79 3.15 14.71
C GLU A 91 -10.71 2.03 14.66
N ASP A 92 -11.08 0.80 14.28
CA ASP A 92 -10.26 -0.41 14.51
C ASP A 92 -9.67 -1.11 13.25
N THR A 93 -9.62 -0.47 12.09
CA THR A 93 -9.40 -1.23 10.83
C THR A 93 -7.94 -1.57 10.45
N TYR A 94 -6.91 -1.19 11.24
CA TYR A 94 -5.52 -1.56 10.91
C TYR A 94 -5.28 -3.04 11.21
N LYS A 95 -5.56 -3.89 10.23
CA LYS A 95 -5.23 -5.31 10.31
C LYS A 95 -3.71 -5.47 10.21
N VAL A 96 -3.09 -5.95 11.27
CA VAL A 96 -1.68 -6.32 11.26
C VAL A 96 -1.50 -7.46 10.25
N PRO A 97 -0.63 -7.30 9.23
CA PRO A 97 -0.30 -8.37 8.31
C PRO A 97 0.19 -9.61 9.06
N ARG A 98 -0.56 -10.72 8.97
CA ARG A 98 -0.15 -11.98 9.57
C ARG A 98 0.86 -12.68 8.66
N HIS A 99 2.13 -12.31 8.81
CA HIS A 99 3.24 -13.04 8.20
C HIS A 99 4.02 -13.83 9.25
N GLY A 100 3.36 -14.88 9.75
CA GLY A 100 3.99 -16.00 10.42
C GLY A 100 3.47 -17.27 9.77
N LYS A 101 4.34 -18.04 9.12
CA LYS A 101 3.98 -19.39 8.65
C LYS A 101 3.58 -20.22 9.85
N THR A 102 2.28 -20.37 10.09
CA THR A 102 1.78 -21.48 10.91
C THR A 102 1.44 -22.61 9.95
N LYS A 103 2.46 -23.35 9.50
CA LYS A 103 2.22 -24.73 9.07
C LYS A 103 2.06 -25.56 10.35
N VAL A 104 0.89 -25.52 10.96
CA VAL A 104 0.49 -26.59 11.89
C VAL A 104 0.05 -27.77 11.03
N ASN A 105 1.01 -28.59 10.64
CA ASN A 105 0.72 -29.98 10.34
C ASN A 105 0.46 -30.66 11.69
N ALA A 106 -0.80 -30.90 12.01
CA ALA A 106 -1.19 -31.83 13.06
C ALA A 106 -2.23 -32.79 12.47
N SER A 107 -1.75 -33.71 11.64
CA SER A 107 -2.37 -35.03 11.53
C SER A 107 -1.74 -35.89 12.62
N ASN A 108 -2.55 -36.34 13.57
CA ASN A 108 -2.47 -37.65 14.18
C ASN A 108 -3.83 -37.98 14.79
#